data_AF-A0A970TXI6-F1
#
_entry.id   AF-A0A970TXI6-F1
#
_cell.length_a   1.000
_cell.length_b   1.000
_cell.length_c   1.000
_cell.angle_alpha   90.00
_cell.angle_beta   90.00
_cell.angle_gamma   90.00
#
_symmetry.space_group_name_H-M   'P 1'
#
loop_
_entity.id
_entity.type
_entity.pdbx_description
1 polymer ?
#
loop_
_entity_poly.entity_id
_entity_poly.type
_entity_poly.pdbx_seq_one_letter_code
_entity_poly.pdbx_strand_id
1 'polypeptide(L)'
;MKIPFIYLAVLSLLLAVILTGGAVAEDPNPATIHSSRGAWPLYRQWNRAETLHFGEWIARIYDRKANGTTEQRLAKLEQVLSDPDMNLLLDPQFIGEPCNPQVDLDAIRAMHRVVDCHKLSMSLGAYYACRRGLPFMFSHVRAVDGSDIRTADATYPVGTVSSLDYASPRQFFVDATVGTCTGNLRVPPYAKNAELSDTCPVALDPQYLIPGCLYYLDGHVLILAKLDANGNVRFLDATTSYTRDLYTFNSMNVVTGITPRHRENTEDPYGGCFRGFRVFRYPIAETDSSGKVIRVRRRSNEEMAEFGYSTEQYEKMEELVKEGKIQEQGLSFGSMHQLIRFRLHTEQSIPVTKMIEAYALKAKEQLKLRDDAVQAAWADVQANGPIEFPDRGAEWNIYTAGGRWGSYASALTDTEFRADYFDFLEEIDTAIQWLDIRSGLLDLEGLNRNAIWSTSDLTWALLSEKKRVFRNTSIDVTDSKGETTALSLADIETRLYELSF
;
A
#
# COMPACT_ATOMS: atom_id res chain seq x y z
N MET A 1 -21.95 63.10 33.31
CA MET A 1 -22.34 61.91 32.50
C MET A 1 -21.22 61.61 31.52
N LYS A 2 -20.38 60.61 31.81
CA LYS A 2 -19.26 60.19 30.96
C LYS A 2 -19.47 58.72 30.60
N ILE A 3 -19.64 58.44 29.32
CA ILE A 3 -19.72 57.09 28.74
C ILE A 3 -18.28 56.55 28.65
N PRO A 4 -17.97 55.33 29.14
CA PRO A 4 -16.60 54.86 29.20
C PRO A 4 -16.12 54.30 27.86
N PHE A 5 -14.88 54.66 27.56
CA PHE A 5 -14.06 54.46 26.37
C PHE A 5 -13.63 52.98 26.12
N ILE A 6 -14.41 51.99 26.56
CA ILE A 6 -13.96 50.59 26.62
C ILE A 6 -14.37 49.76 25.39
N TYR A 7 -15.33 50.24 24.57
CA TYR A 7 -15.82 49.45 23.43
C TYR A 7 -15.04 49.62 22.12
N LEU A 8 -14.09 50.55 22.01
CA LEU A 8 -13.32 50.74 20.77
C LEU A 8 -12.05 49.88 20.68
N ALA A 9 -11.46 49.47 21.82
CA ALA A 9 -10.24 48.68 21.84
C ALA A 9 -10.47 47.17 21.60
N VAL A 10 -11.68 46.67 21.89
CA VAL A 10 -12.02 45.25 21.73
C VAL A 10 -12.35 44.91 20.27
N LEU A 11 -12.84 45.88 19.48
CA LEU A 11 -13.14 45.65 18.06
C LEU A 11 -11.87 45.62 17.18
N SER A 12 -10.80 46.30 17.59
CA SER A 12 -9.52 46.31 16.83
C SER A 12 -8.67 45.06 17.07
N LEU A 13 -8.86 44.35 18.18
CA LEU A 13 -8.16 43.08 18.44
C LEU A 13 -8.82 41.87 17.75
N LEU A 14 -10.11 41.98 17.41
CA LEU A 14 -10.86 40.92 16.71
C LEU A 14 -10.68 40.94 15.18
N LEU A 15 -10.16 42.03 14.61
CA LEU A 15 -9.82 42.11 13.18
C LEU A 15 -8.39 41.66 12.83
N ALA A 16 -7.52 41.43 13.83
CA ALA A 16 -6.14 41.00 13.60
C ALA A 16 -5.96 39.47 13.51
N VAL A 17 -7.04 38.68 13.67
CA VAL A 17 -7.00 37.21 13.66
C VAL A 17 -7.52 36.59 12.34
N ILE A 18 -7.93 37.39 11.35
CA ILE A 18 -8.42 36.91 10.04
C ILE A 18 -7.37 37.16 8.93
N LEU A 19 -6.09 37.03 9.27
CA LEU A 19 -4.99 36.89 8.31
C LEU A 19 -4.10 35.72 8.73
N THR A 20 -4.70 34.55 8.94
CA THR A 20 -3.97 33.31 8.70
C THR A 20 -3.72 33.25 7.19
N GLY A 21 -2.64 33.88 6.74
CA GLY A 21 -2.05 33.55 5.46
C GLY A 21 -1.88 32.04 5.46
N GLY A 22 -2.56 31.34 4.55
CA GLY A 22 -2.29 29.93 4.33
C GLY A 22 -0.80 29.83 4.07
N ALA A 23 -0.07 29.20 4.98
CA ALA A 23 1.31 28.83 4.70
C ALA A 23 1.22 27.93 3.48
N VAL A 24 1.60 28.47 2.32
CA VAL A 24 1.79 27.67 1.11
C VAL A 24 2.80 26.62 1.53
N ALA A 25 2.39 25.35 1.54
CA ALA A 25 3.30 24.26 1.88
C ALA A 25 4.52 24.38 0.97
N GLU A 26 5.71 24.46 1.57
CA GLU A 26 6.96 24.55 0.83
C GLU A 26 7.14 23.26 0.03
N ASP A 27 7.47 23.36 -1.27
CA ASP A 27 7.72 22.17 -2.10
C ASP A 27 8.83 21.34 -1.44
N PRO A 28 8.58 20.06 -1.09
CA PRO A 28 9.54 19.24 -0.36
C PRO A 28 10.85 19.02 -1.13
N ASN A 29 10.86 19.29 -2.44
CA ASN A 29 12.02 19.16 -3.30
C ASN A 29 11.98 20.25 -4.39
N PRO A 30 12.49 21.45 -4.11
CA PRO A 30 12.44 22.55 -5.07
C PRO A 30 13.23 22.21 -6.35
N ALA A 31 12.82 22.83 -7.47
CA ALA A 31 13.50 22.63 -8.74
C ALA A 31 14.96 23.12 -8.68
N THR A 32 15.89 22.19 -8.91
CA THR A 32 17.34 22.41 -8.77
C THR A 32 18.12 22.01 -10.02
N ILE A 33 17.48 21.30 -10.96
CA ILE A 33 18.06 20.90 -12.24
C ILE A 33 17.17 21.34 -13.39
N HIS A 34 17.68 21.37 -14.62
CA HIS A 34 16.84 21.67 -15.78
C HIS A 34 17.23 20.87 -17.03
N SER A 35 16.21 20.32 -17.68
CA SER A 35 16.29 19.73 -19.03
C SER A 35 14.96 19.93 -19.74
N SER A 36 14.99 20.34 -21.02
CA SER A 36 13.82 20.30 -21.91
C SER A 36 13.87 19.11 -22.88
N ARG A 37 14.89 18.24 -22.74
CA ARG A 37 15.08 17.03 -23.55
C ARG A 37 14.46 15.82 -22.87
N GLY A 38 14.15 14.82 -23.69
CA GLY A 38 13.63 13.53 -23.23
C GLY A 38 12.12 13.42 -23.40
N ALA A 39 11.58 12.35 -22.82
CA ALA A 39 10.15 12.09 -22.75
C ALA A 39 9.41 13.24 -22.06
N TRP A 40 10.00 13.82 -21.01
CA TRP A 40 9.48 14.99 -20.31
C TRP A 40 10.61 15.87 -19.79
N PRO A 41 10.36 17.17 -19.59
CA PRO A 41 11.29 18.06 -18.92
C PRO A 41 11.66 17.60 -17.50
N LEU A 42 12.92 17.81 -17.12
CA LEU A 42 13.42 17.52 -15.77
C LEU A 42 13.62 18.82 -14.99
N TYR A 43 13.17 18.83 -13.75
CA TYR A 43 13.25 19.97 -12.82
C TYR A 43 13.87 19.58 -11.48
N ARG A 44 13.72 18.31 -11.08
CA ARG A 44 14.04 17.82 -9.75
C ARG A 44 14.93 16.59 -9.79
N GLN A 45 15.68 16.40 -8.71
CA GLN A 45 16.43 15.19 -8.45
C GLN A 45 15.70 14.35 -7.40
N TRP A 46 15.69 13.03 -7.55
CA TRP A 46 15.24 12.15 -6.46
C TRP A 46 16.10 12.39 -5.22
N ASN A 47 15.49 12.70 -4.08
CA ASN A 47 16.12 12.80 -2.77
C ASN A 47 15.17 12.23 -1.71
N ARG A 48 15.57 12.22 -0.44
CA ARG A 48 14.73 11.62 0.62
C ARG A 48 13.39 12.30 0.80
N ALA A 49 13.32 13.62 0.73
CA ALA A 49 12.07 14.35 0.83
C ALA A 49 11.10 13.97 -0.32
N GLU A 50 11.61 13.85 -1.55
CA GLU A 50 10.80 13.41 -2.69
C GLU A 50 10.31 11.96 -2.55
N THR A 51 11.09 11.07 -1.93
CA THR A 51 10.62 9.69 -1.69
C THR A 51 9.49 9.62 -0.67
N LEU A 52 9.50 10.49 0.34
CA LEU A 52 8.41 10.62 1.30
C LEU A 52 7.16 11.20 0.63
N HIS A 53 7.35 12.20 -0.23
CA HIS A 53 6.26 12.80 -1.01
C HIS A 53 5.63 11.80 -2.01
N PHE A 54 6.45 10.98 -2.67
CA PHE A 54 5.98 9.84 -3.47
C PHE A 54 5.20 8.84 -2.62
N GLY A 55 5.68 8.53 -1.41
CA GLY A 55 4.99 7.66 -0.47
C GLY A 55 3.63 8.20 -0.04
N GLU A 56 3.51 9.51 0.21
CA GLU A 56 2.23 10.14 0.54
C GLU A 56 1.21 10.01 -0.60
N TRP A 57 1.66 10.18 -1.84
CA TRP A 57 0.81 9.96 -3.02
C TRP A 57 0.32 8.52 -3.13
N ILE A 58 1.21 7.53 -2.95
CA ILE A 58 0.85 6.10 -2.95
C ILE A 58 -0.12 5.79 -1.79
N ALA A 59 0.11 6.34 -0.60
CA ALA A 59 -0.75 6.15 0.57
C ALA A 59 -2.15 6.74 0.33
N ARG A 60 -2.27 7.87 -0.38
CA ARG A 60 -3.58 8.42 -0.78
C ARG A 60 -4.35 7.45 -1.68
N ILE A 61 -3.68 6.90 -2.70
CA ILE A 61 -4.32 5.93 -3.60
C ILE A 61 -4.85 4.75 -2.79
N TYR A 62 -4.03 4.19 -1.88
CA TYR A 62 -4.46 3.11 -1.01
C TYR A 62 -5.64 3.50 -0.12
N ASP A 63 -5.61 4.67 0.52
CA ASP A 63 -6.70 5.12 1.38
C ASP A 63 -8.03 5.19 0.64
N ARG A 64 -8.05 5.72 -0.60
CA ARG A 64 -9.26 5.73 -1.43
C ARG A 64 -9.66 4.35 -1.90
N LYS A 65 -8.71 3.47 -2.21
CA LYS A 65 -9.00 2.07 -2.58
C LYS A 65 -9.53 1.25 -1.39
N ALA A 66 -9.13 1.56 -0.17
CA ALA A 66 -9.56 0.86 1.04
C ALA A 66 -10.87 1.44 1.63
N ASN A 67 -10.98 2.76 1.68
CA ASN A 67 -11.98 3.48 2.49
C ASN A 67 -12.82 4.48 1.68
N GLY A 68 -12.58 4.62 0.37
CA GLY A 68 -13.30 5.55 -0.49
C GLY A 68 -14.70 5.08 -0.87
N THR A 69 -15.33 5.80 -1.80
CA THR A 69 -16.63 5.41 -2.37
C THR A 69 -16.52 4.08 -3.13
N THR A 70 -17.64 3.43 -3.45
CA THR A 70 -17.64 2.19 -4.25
C THR A 70 -16.90 2.39 -5.58
N GLU A 71 -17.08 3.53 -6.23
CA GLU A 71 -16.38 3.89 -7.47
C GLU A 71 -14.87 3.99 -7.24
N GLN A 72 -14.42 4.61 -6.16
CA GLN A 72 -13.00 4.72 -5.82
C GLN A 72 -12.39 3.37 -5.47
N ARG A 73 -13.09 2.53 -4.69
CA ARG A 73 -12.62 1.17 -4.36
C ARG A 73 -12.52 0.28 -5.58
N LEU A 74 -13.43 0.43 -6.55
CA LEU A 74 -13.42 -0.30 -7.82
C LEU A 74 -12.61 0.39 -8.94
N ALA A 75 -12.05 1.58 -8.68
CA ALA A 75 -11.37 2.38 -9.68
C ALA A 75 -10.16 1.63 -10.27
N LYS A 76 -10.10 1.63 -11.59
CA LYS A 76 -8.96 1.14 -12.37
C LYS A 76 -7.88 2.20 -12.49
N LEU A 77 -6.70 1.85 -13.00
CA LEU A 77 -5.56 2.78 -13.11
C LEU A 77 -5.94 4.09 -13.83
N GLU A 78 -6.76 4.02 -14.89
CA GLU A 78 -7.24 5.22 -15.60
C GLU A 78 -7.99 6.18 -14.68
N GLN A 79 -8.92 5.67 -13.87
CA GLN A 79 -9.68 6.48 -12.93
C GLN A 79 -8.84 6.92 -11.74
N VAL A 80 -7.97 6.05 -11.22
CA VAL A 80 -7.03 6.37 -10.14
C VAL A 80 -6.15 7.57 -10.51
N LEU A 81 -5.72 7.69 -11.77
CA LEU A 81 -4.86 8.79 -12.23
C LEU A 81 -5.63 10.03 -12.71
N SER A 82 -6.96 9.98 -12.81
CA SER A 82 -7.81 11.10 -13.25
C SER A 82 -8.77 11.63 -12.18
N ASP A 83 -9.01 10.89 -11.11
CA ASP A 83 -9.78 11.32 -9.95
C ASP A 83 -8.91 12.21 -9.02
N PRO A 84 -9.28 13.49 -8.79
CA PRO A 84 -8.51 14.40 -7.94
C PRO A 84 -8.44 13.98 -6.47
N ASP A 85 -9.40 13.20 -5.97
CA ASP A 85 -9.37 12.69 -4.59
C ASP A 85 -8.42 11.50 -4.42
N MET A 86 -8.14 10.78 -5.50
CA MET A 86 -7.20 9.66 -5.52
C MET A 86 -5.79 10.10 -5.92
N ASN A 87 -5.68 11.05 -6.85
CA ASN A 87 -4.43 11.51 -7.43
C ASN A 87 -4.06 12.91 -6.92
N LEU A 88 -3.29 12.97 -5.82
CA LEU A 88 -2.80 14.24 -5.29
C LEU A 88 -1.96 15.04 -6.29
N LEU A 89 -1.40 14.42 -7.34
CA LEU A 89 -0.69 15.17 -8.38
C LEU A 89 -1.62 16.05 -9.23
N LEU A 90 -2.95 15.95 -9.09
CA LEU A 90 -3.90 16.90 -9.69
C LEU A 90 -4.11 18.15 -8.84
N ASP A 91 -3.72 18.12 -7.55
CA ASP A 91 -3.73 19.28 -6.67
C ASP A 91 -2.49 20.15 -6.90
N PRO A 92 -2.64 21.42 -7.32
CA PRO A 92 -1.54 22.36 -7.52
C PRO A 92 -0.63 22.53 -6.29
N GLN A 93 -1.18 22.46 -5.07
CA GLN A 93 -0.39 22.62 -3.85
C GLN A 93 0.51 21.42 -3.60
N PHE A 94 -0.01 20.21 -3.86
CA PHE A 94 0.75 18.98 -3.68
C PHE A 94 1.79 18.80 -4.80
N ILE A 95 1.40 18.96 -6.08
CA ILE A 95 2.32 18.72 -7.20
C ILE A 95 3.46 19.74 -7.26
N GLY A 96 3.29 20.95 -6.73
CA GLY A 96 4.29 22.02 -6.75
C GLY A 96 4.62 22.59 -8.15
N GLU A 97 5.39 23.68 -8.17
CA GLU A 97 5.83 24.35 -9.40
C GLU A 97 7.37 24.45 -9.49
N PRO A 98 7.98 24.30 -10.68
CA PRO A 98 7.36 23.89 -11.94
C PRO A 98 6.92 22.41 -11.90
N CYS A 99 5.94 22.03 -12.71
CA CYS A 99 5.56 20.63 -12.92
C CYS A 99 5.23 20.37 -14.38
N ASN A 100 5.25 19.09 -14.78
CA ASN A 100 4.82 18.70 -16.12
C ASN A 100 3.29 18.61 -16.18
N PRO A 101 2.69 18.87 -17.36
CA PRO A 101 1.25 18.77 -17.54
C PRO A 101 0.77 17.34 -17.23
N GLN A 102 -0.54 17.23 -16.96
CA GLN A 102 -1.17 15.93 -16.82
C GLN A 102 -0.90 15.08 -18.07
N VAL A 103 -0.54 13.81 -17.84
CA VAL A 103 -0.29 12.84 -18.90
C VAL A 103 -1.59 12.62 -19.68
N ASP A 104 -1.49 12.60 -21.00
CA ASP A 104 -2.67 12.43 -21.85
C ASP A 104 -3.34 11.06 -21.63
N LEU A 105 -4.66 11.02 -21.86
CA LEU A 105 -5.46 9.84 -21.58
C LEU A 105 -5.06 8.62 -22.41
N ASP A 106 -4.54 8.82 -23.62
CA ASP A 106 -4.09 7.72 -24.48
C ASP A 106 -2.82 7.06 -23.93
N ALA A 107 -1.90 7.85 -23.36
CA ALA A 107 -0.74 7.34 -22.64
C ALA A 107 -1.14 6.62 -21.33
N ILE A 108 -2.11 7.16 -20.58
CA ILE A 108 -2.65 6.49 -19.38
C ILE A 108 -3.27 5.13 -19.74
N ARG A 109 -4.07 5.08 -20.80
CA ARG A 109 -4.69 3.84 -21.32
C ARG A 109 -3.65 2.85 -21.82
N ALA A 110 -2.56 3.34 -22.41
CA ALA A 110 -1.47 2.48 -22.85
C ALA A 110 -0.80 1.77 -21.67
N MET A 111 -0.66 2.43 -20.51
CA MET A 111 -0.22 1.77 -19.29
C MET A 111 -1.24 0.73 -18.83
N HIS A 112 -2.50 1.13 -18.65
CA HIS A 112 -3.57 0.29 -18.10
C HIS A 112 -3.76 -1.06 -18.83
N ARG A 113 -3.73 -1.08 -20.17
CA ARG A 113 -4.01 -2.31 -20.95
C ARG A 113 -3.08 -3.49 -20.70
N VAL A 114 -1.88 -3.24 -20.16
CA VAL A 114 -0.83 -4.25 -20.01
C VAL A 114 -0.47 -4.45 -18.54
N VAL A 115 -1.14 -3.78 -17.60
CA VAL A 115 -0.78 -3.80 -16.18
C VAL A 115 -0.90 -5.21 -15.62
N ASP A 116 0.23 -5.66 -15.06
CA ASP A 116 0.35 -6.73 -14.08
C ASP A 116 1.05 -6.15 -12.84
N CYS A 117 1.32 -6.99 -11.85
CA CYS A 117 1.90 -6.60 -10.57
C CYS A 117 3.19 -5.76 -10.70
N HIS A 118 4.13 -6.13 -11.59
CA HIS A 118 5.34 -5.33 -11.78
C HIS A 118 5.08 -4.10 -12.63
N LYS A 119 4.29 -4.22 -13.70
CA LYS A 119 4.02 -3.08 -14.58
C LYS A 119 3.21 -2.00 -13.89
N LEU A 120 2.40 -2.32 -12.89
CA LEU A 120 1.78 -1.33 -12.00
C LEU A 120 2.86 -0.47 -11.33
N SER A 121 3.86 -1.11 -10.70
CA SER A 121 4.94 -0.40 -10.01
C SER A 121 5.71 0.52 -10.96
N MET A 122 6.00 0.05 -12.17
CA MET A 122 6.66 0.85 -13.21
C MET A 122 5.78 2.01 -13.70
N SER A 123 4.48 1.77 -13.87
CA SER A 123 3.52 2.79 -14.32
C SER A 123 3.38 3.91 -13.29
N LEU A 124 3.18 3.57 -12.01
CA LEU A 124 3.03 4.57 -10.93
C LEU A 124 4.34 5.35 -10.70
N GLY A 125 5.48 4.66 -10.65
CA GLY A 125 6.79 5.30 -10.49
C GLY A 125 7.14 6.24 -11.64
N ALA A 126 6.93 5.80 -12.89
CA ALA A 126 7.18 6.61 -14.08
C ALA A 126 6.19 7.78 -14.19
N TYR A 127 4.90 7.56 -13.87
CA TYR A 127 3.89 8.61 -13.90
C TYR A 127 4.21 9.72 -12.90
N TYR A 128 4.54 9.35 -11.67
CA TYR A 128 4.97 10.30 -10.64
C TYR A 128 6.22 11.07 -11.09
N ALA A 129 7.23 10.36 -11.60
CA ALA A 129 8.45 10.99 -12.10
C ALA A 129 8.18 11.95 -13.25
N CYS A 130 7.29 11.58 -14.17
CA CYS A 130 6.85 12.46 -15.25
C CYS A 130 6.21 13.73 -14.68
N ARG A 131 5.17 13.62 -13.83
CA ARG A 131 4.44 14.78 -13.29
C ARG A 131 5.34 15.73 -12.49
N ARG A 132 6.23 15.18 -11.64
CA ARG A 132 7.16 15.96 -10.79
C ARG A 132 8.44 16.39 -11.52
N GLY A 133 8.67 15.96 -12.76
CA GLY A 133 9.87 16.30 -13.54
C GLY A 133 11.15 15.68 -12.97
N LEU A 134 11.08 14.41 -12.56
CA LEU A 134 12.20 13.61 -12.05
C LEU A 134 12.76 12.69 -13.14
N PRO A 135 14.05 12.32 -13.07
CA PRO A 135 14.59 11.30 -13.96
C PRO A 135 14.00 9.93 -13.62
N PHE A 136 13.70 9.13 -14.65
CA PHE A 136 13.26 7.73 -14.49
C PHE A 136 13.98 6.83 -15.49
N MET A 137 14.16 5.56 -15.12
CA MET A 137 14.86 4.57 -15.93
C MET A 137 14.24 3.19 -15.74
N PHE A 138 14.43 2.31 -16.72
CA PHE A 138 14.18 0.88 -16.59
C PHE A 138 15.26 0.06 -17.30
N SER A 139 15.37 -1.21 -16.93
CA SER A 139 16.44 -2.10 -17.37
C SER A 139 15.92 -3.21 -18.25
N HIS A 140 16.76 -3.66 -19.17
CA HIS A 140 16.59 -4.94 -19.82
C HIS A 140 17.44 -5.98 -19.11
N VAL A 141 16.86 -7.15 -18.85
CA VAL A 141 17.51 -8.23 -18.11
C VAL A 141 17.62 -9.50 -18.97
N ARG A 142 18.56 -10.37 -18.60
CA ARG A 142 18.64 -11.75 -19.12
C ARG A 142 18.69 -12.75 -17.98
N ALA A 143 18.18 -13.94 -18.24
CA ALA A 143 18.32 -15.08 -17.35
C ALA A 143 19.78 -15.54 -17.31
N VAL A 144 20.26 -15.93 -16.13
CA VAL A 144 21.63 -16.42 -15.95
C VAL A 144 21.90 -17.75 -16.68
N ASP A 145 20.86 -18.56 -16.85
CA ASP A 145 20.86 -19.89 -17.48
C ASP A 145 20.34 -19.87 -18.92
N GLY A 146 19.90 -18.71 -19.42
CA GLY A 146 19.30 -18.56 -20.74
C GLY A 146 17.82 -18.96 -20.84
N SER A 147 17.15 -19.29 -19.72
CA SER A 147 15.72 -19.60 -19.69
C SER A 147 14.82 -18.36 -19.85
N ASP A 148 13.50 -18.56 -19.74
CA ASP A 148 12.56 -17.45 -19.61
C ASP A 148 12.87 -16.62 -18.35
N ILE A 149 13.02 -15.31 -18.52
CA ILE A 149 13.35 -14.37 -17.43
C ILE A 149 12.30 -14.35 -16.31
N ARG A 150 11.06 -14.77 -16.58
CA ARG A 150 9.98 -14.76 -15.59
C ARG A 150 10.11 -15.91 -14.58
N THR A 151 10.79 -16.99 -14.95
CA THR A 151 10.94 -18.21 -14.15
C THR A 151 12.39 -18.57 -13.83
N ALA A 152 13.37 -17.86 -14.39
CA ALA A 152 14.79 -18.12 -14.19
C ALA A 152 15.20 -18.06 -12.71
N ASP A 153 16.20 -18.85 -12.32
CA ASP A 153 16.72 -18.84 -10.95
C ASP A 153 17.30 -17.49 -10.53
N ALA A 154 17.85 -16.73 -11.48
CA ALA A 154 18.24 -15.34 -11.31
C ALA A 154 18.29 -14.61 -12.66
N THR A 155 18.30 -13.29 -12.64
CA THR A 155 18.52 -12.45 -13.81
C THR A 155 19.64 -11.43 -13.55
N TYR A 156 20.18 -10.88 -14.63
CA TYR A 156 21.16 -9.80 -14.56
C TYR A 156 20.86 -8.72 -15.61
N PRO A 157 21.09 -7.43 -15.30
CA PRO A 157 20.92 -6.35 -16.27
C PRO A 157 21.92 -6.43 -17.42
N VAL A 158 21.43 -6.21 -18.64
CA VAL A 158 22.23 -6.14 -19.88
C VAL A 158 22.20 -4.77 -20.55
N GLY A 159 21.32 -3.88 -20.10
CA GLY A 159 21.21 -2.52 -20.59
C GLY A 159 20.14 -1.74 -19.82
N THR A 160 20.18 -0.42 -19.96
CA THR A 160 19.23 0.50 -19.34
C THR A 160 18.80 1.55 -20.34
N VAL A 161 17.57 2.02 -20.22
CA VAL A 161 17.09 3.22 -20.91
C VAL A 161 16.53 4.20 -19.89
N SER A 162 16.63 5.49 -20.21
CA SER A 162 16.21 6.59 -19.36
C SER A 162 15.13 7.43 -20.03
N SER A 163 14.45 8.27 -19.24
CA SER A 163 13.51 9.25 -19.79
C SER A 163 14.18 10.21 -20.80
N LEU A 164 15.51 10.37 -20.81
CA LEU A 164 16.20 11.20 -21.80
C LEU A 164 16.35 10.55 -23.19
N ASP A 165 16.16 9.24 -23.29
CA ASP A 165 16.34 8.47 -24.53
C ASP A 165 15.08 8.47 -25.43
N TYR A 166 14.02 9.14 -24.98
CA TYR A 166 12.72 9.17 -25.61
C TYR A 166 12.33 10.57 -26.03
N ALA A 167 11.46 10.69 -27.04
CA ALA A 167 10.94 11.97 -27.52
C ALA A 167 9.52 12.29 -27.01
N SER A 168 8.86 11.35 -26.33
CA SER A 168 7.51 11.55 -25.79
C SER A 168 7.25 10.71 -24.54
N PRO A 169 6.39 11.17 -23.60
CA PRO A 169 5.98 10.37 -22.45
C PRO A 169 5.28 9.10 -22.86
N ARG A 170 4.38 9.17 -23.86
CA ARG A 170 3.62 8.03 -24.36
C ARG A 170 4.52 6.86 -24.79
N GLN A 171 5.55 7.13 -25.58
CA GLN A 171 6.47 6.07 -26.03
C GLN A 171 7.25 5.48 -24.84
N PHE A 172 7.69 6.32 -23.90
CA PHE A 172 8.36 5.83 -22.70
C PHE A 172 7.45 4.90 -21.88
N PHE A 173 6.20 5.27 -21.65
CA PHE A 173 5.24 4.46 -20.87
C PHE A 173 4.92 3.12 -21.55
N VAL A 174 4.74 3.12 -22.87
CA VAL A 174 4.55 1.88 -23.64
C VAL A 174 5.75 0.96 -23.50
N ASP A 175 6.96 1.47 -23.72
CA ASP A 175 8.16 0.64 -23.68
C ASP A 175 8.49 0.18 -22.26
N ALA A 176 8.25 1.01 -21.23
CA ALA A 176 8.45 0.62 -19.85
C ALA A 176 7.49 -0.50 -19.44
N THR A 177 6.22 -0.45 -19.85
CA THR A 177 5.24 -1.49 -19.51
C THR A 177 5.42 -2.76 -20.34
N VAL A 178 5.79 -2.67 -21.63
CA VAL A 178 6.04 -3.86 -22.47
C VAL A 178 7.41 -4.48 -22.20
N GLY A 179 8.43 -3.65 -21.93
CA GLY A 179 9.82 -4.05 -21.81
C GLY A 179 10.24 -4.55 -20.43
N THR A 180 9.34 -4.51 -19.44
CA THR A 180 9.59 -5.00 -18.08
C THR A 180 8.62 -6.11 -17.69
N CYS A 181 9.06 -6.98 -16.79
CA CYS A 181 8.23 -7.99 -16.15
C CYS A 181 8.80 -8.33 -14.77
N THR A 182 8.15 -9.24 -14.04
CA THR A 182 8.62 -9.66 -12.71
C THR A 182 10.06 -10.23 -12.70
N GLY A 183 10.56 -10.70 -13.84
CA GLY A 183 11.96 -11.10 -14.01
C GLY A 183 12.98 -9.98 -13.76
N ASN A 184 12.58 -8.71 -13.89
CA ASN A 184 13.42 -7.54 -13.59
C ASN A 184 13.79 -7.43 -12.10
N LEU A 185 13.03 -8.09 -11.21
CA LEU A 185 13.31 -8.08 -9.77
C LEU A 185 14.17 -9.27 -9.33
N ARG A 186 14.43 -10.27 -10.20
CA ARG A 186 15.24 -11.46 -9.90
C ARG A 186 16.75 -11.19 -9.90
N VAL A 187 17.17 -9.96 -9.61
CA VAL A 187 18.59 -9.54 -9.59
C VAL A 187 19.10 -9.55 -8.14
N PRO A 188 20.01 -10.47 -7.77
CA PRO A 188 20.67 -10.46 -6.46
C PRO A 188 21.53 -9.19 -6.25
N PRO A 189 21.72 -8.73 -5.00
CA PRO A 189 22.35 -7.43 -4.69
C PRO A 189 23.80 -7.28 -5.17
N TYR A 190 24.53 -8.37 -5.34
CA TYR A 190 25.95 -8.38 -5.74
C TYR A 190 26.19 -9.20 -7.01
N ALA A 191 25.14 -9.57 -7.73
CA ALA A 191 25.27 -10.25 -9.00
C ALA A 191 25.91 -9.34 -10.06
N LYS A 192 26.27 -9.96 -11.20
CA LYS A 192 26.76 -9.23 -12.37
C LYS A 192 25.83 -8.05 -12.71
N ASN A 193 26.41 -6.86 -12.81
CA ASN A 193 25.70 -5.61 -13.14
C ASN A 193 24.53 -5.27 -12.20
N ALA A 194 24.50 -5.76 -10.95
CA ALA A 194 23.39 -5.52 -10.03
C ALA A 194 23.10 -4.03 -9.76
N GLU A 195 24.09 -3.16 -9.90
CA GLU A 195 23.91 -1.71 -9.77
C GLU A 195 23.06 -1.09 -10.88
N LEU A 196 22.87 -1.79 -12.00
CA LEU A 196 22.00 -1.35 -13.08
C LEU A 196 20.54 -1.77 -12.86
N SER A 197 20.22 -2.56 -11.83
CA SER A 197 18.87 -3.06 -11.57
C SER A 197 17.84 -1.94 -11.36
N ASP A 198 16.57 -2.26 -11.60
CA ASP A 198 15.47 -1.31 -11.39
C ASP A 198 15.17 -1.07 -9.91
N THR A 199 15.51 -2.04 -9.06
CA THR A 199 15.23 -2.05 -7.63
C THR A 199 16.39 -2.67 -6.87
N CYS A 200 16.53 -2.32 -5.60
CA CYS A 200 17.52 -2.89 -4.70
C CYS A 200 16.88 -3.22 -3.34
N PRO A 201 17.44 -4.17 -2.56
CA PRO A 201 16.99 -4.46 -1.20
C PRO A 201 16.99 -3.21 -0.31
N VAL A 202 16.00 -3.10 0.57
CA VAL A 202 15.82 -1.96 1.48
C VAL A 202 15.84 -2.44 2.93
N ALA A 203 16.34 -1.58 3.82
CA ALA A 203 16.34 -1.80 5.26
C ALA A 203 14.92 -1.99 5.81
N LEU A 204 14.77 -2.89 6.77
CA LEU A 204 13.58 -3.10 7.58
C LEU A 204 13.57 -2.05 8.69
N ASP A 205 13.37 -0.80 8.32
CA ASP A 205 13.40 0.37 9.20
C ASP A 205 12.28 1.34 8.79
N PRO A 206 11.47 1.87 9.71
CA PRO A 206 10.33 2.72 9.37
C PRO A 206 10.72 4.04 8.68
N GLN A 207 11.99 4.46 8.76
CA GLN A 207 12.49 5.59 7.99
C GLN A 207 12.63 5.25 6.50
N TYR A 208 13.05 4.04 6.16
CA TYR A 208 13.39 3.64 4.78
C TYR A 208 12.33 2.78 4.11
N LEU A 209 11.68 1.90 4.86
CA LEU A 209 10.60 1.05 4.40
C LEU A 209 9.28 1.81 4.42
N ILE A 210 9.10 2.69 3.45
CA ILE A 210 7.96 3.61 3.37
C ILE A 210 7.02 3.25 2.21
N PRO A 211 5.78 3.77 2.18
CA PRO A 211 4.92 3.66 1.01
C PRO A 211 5.65 4.01 -0.30
N GLY A 212 5.41 3.24 -1.36
CA GLY A 212 6.17 3.28 -2.61
C GLY A 212 7.32 2.27 -2.69
N CYS A 213 7.77 1.71 -1.56
CA CYS A 213 8.62 0.51 -1.58
C CYS A 213 7.85 -0.69 -2.17
N LEU A 214 8.58 -1.73 -2.55
CA LEU A 214 8.04 -2.92 -3.17
C LEU A 214 8.29 -4.13 -2.28
N TYR A 215 7.42 -5.13 -2.37
CA TYR A 215 7.70 -6.47 -1.88
C TYR A 215 7.65 -7.44 -3.06
N TYR A 216 8.75 -8.15 -3.30
CA TYR A 216 8.81 -9.17 -4.34
C TYR A 216 8.73 -10.57 -3.74
N LEU A 217 7.68 -11.30 -4.10
CA LEU A 217 7.62 -12.75 -3.98
C LEU A 217 7.82 -13.36 -5.37
N ASP A 218 8.37 -14.56 -5.44
CA ASP A 218 8.79 -15.26 -6.67
C ASP A 218 7.71 -15.28 -7.78
N GLY A 219 7.67 -14.24 -8.62
CA GLY A 219 6.68 -14.07 -9.69
C GLY A 219 5.55 -13.06 -9.42
N HIS A 220 5.50 -12.41 -8.25
CA HIS A 220 4.49 -11.40 -7.91
C HIS A 220 5.07 -10.21 -7.12
N VAL A 221 4.60 -8.99 -7.40
CA VAL A 221 5.13 -7.75 -6.84
C VAL A 221 4.01 -6.97 -6.17
N LEU A 222 4.23 -6.54 -4.95
CA LEU A 222 3.31 -5.70 -4.21
C LEU A 222 3.95 -4.32 -3.99
N ILE A 223 3.14 -3.27 -3.99
CA ILE A 223 3.60 -1.92 -3.66
C ILE A 223 3.19 -1.64 -2.22
N LEU A 224 4.16 -1.46 -1.32
CA LEU A 224 3.88 -1.04 0.04
C LEU A 224 3.17 0.31 -0.03
N ALA A 225 2.01 0.41 0.61
CA ALA A 225 1.17 1.59 0.50
C ALA A 225 0.78 2.19 1.85
N LYS A 226 0.83 1.40 2.92
CA LYS A 226 0.65 1.92 4.28
C LYS A 226 1.45 1.08 5.28
N LEU A 227 2.04 1.76 6.25
CA LEU A 227 2.46 1.18 7.52
C LEU A 227 1.44 1.58 8.57
N ASP A 228 0.86 0.61 9.27
CA ASP A 228 0.07 0.94 10.46
C ASP A 228 0.96 1.06 11.69
N ALA A 229 0.41 1.66 12.74
CA ALA A 229 1.18 1.97 13.94
C ALA A 229 1.60 0.70 14.72
N ASN A 230 0.90 -0.42 14.48
CA ASN A 230 1.20 -1.76 15.00
C ASN A 230 2.31 -2.48 14.21
N GLY A 231 2.86 -1.85 13.18
CA GLY A 231 3.93 -2.41 12.36
C GLY A 231 3.43 -3.38 11.28
N ASN A 232 2.13 -3.42 10.99
CA ASN A 232 1.65 -4.15 9.82
C ASN A 232 1.84 -3.32 8.55
N VAL A 233 2.14 -4.04 7.48
CA VAL A 233 2.27 -3.51 6.12
C VAL A 233 0.98 -3.74 5.36
N ARG A 234 0.58 -2.75 4.56
CA ARG A 234 -0.56 -2.87 3.64
C ARG A 234 -0.10 -2.52 2.24
N PHE A 235 -0.62 -3.23 1.25
CA PHE A 235 -0.13 -3.17 -0.11
C PHE A 235 -1.21 -2.74 -1.10
N LEU A 236 -0.76 -2.16 -2.21
CA LEU A 236 -1.47 -2.16 -3.47
C LEU A 236 -0.98 -3.34 -4.32
N ASP A 237 -1.93 -3.99 -4.98
CA ASP A 237 -1.69 -5.16 -5.83
C ASP A 237 -2.38 -4.99 -7.18
N ALA A 238 -1.83 -5.64 -8.20
CA ALA A 238 -2.38 -5.71 -9.55
C ALA A 238 -2.36 -7.14 -10.10
N THR A 239 -3.38 -7.47 -10.89
CA THR A 239 -3.46 -8.75 -11.61
C THR A 239 -3.72 -8.51 -13.09
N THR A 240 -3.46 -9.51 -13.91
CA THR A 240 -3.73 -9.49 -15.36
C THR A 240 -5.22 -9.57 -15.70
N SER A 241 -6.10 -9.61 -14.70
CA SER A 241 -7.54 -9.64 -14.91
C SER A 241 -8.04 -8.30 -15.43
N TYR A 242 -8.67 -8.31 -16.61
CA TYR A 242 -9.28 -7.13 -17.21
C TYR A 242 -10.44 -6.53 -16.37
N THR A 243 -11.02 -7.30 -15.44
CA THR A 243 -12.07 -6.83 -14.52
C THR A 243 -11.54 -6.26 -13.20
N ARG A 244 -10.26 -6.48 -12.86
CA ARG A 244 -9.66 -6.03 -11.59
C ARG A 244 -8.17 -5.80 -11.79
N ASP A 245 -7.77 -4.58 -12.11
CA ASP A 245 -6.37 -4.24 -12.41
C ASP A 245 -5.60 -3.71 -11.20
N LEU A 246 -6.25 -3.03 -10.25
CA LEU A 246 -5.65 -2.49 -9.02
C LEU A 246 -6.56 -2.72 -7.81
N TYR A 247 -6.02 -3.24 -6.70
CA TYR A 247 -6.78 -3.47 -5.46
C TYR A 247 -5.86 -3.42 -4.22
N THR A 248 -6.46 -3.39 -3.02
CA THR A 248 -5.76 -3.43 -1.75
C THR A 248 -5.46 -4.86 -1.33
N PHE A 249 -4.32 -5.08 -0.69
CA PHE A 249 -3.93 -6.37 -0.15
C PHE A 249 -3.33 -6.19 1.25
N ASN A 250 -3.92 -6.85 2.26
CA ASN A 250 -3.74 -6.49 3.66
C ASN A 250 -3.05 -7.56 4.53
N SER A 251 -2.69 -8.71 3.96
CA SER A 251 -2.15 -9.83 4.73
C SER A 251 -0.62 -9.84 4.76
N MET A 252 -0.05 -10.24 5.89
CA MET A 252 1.38 -10.41 6.08
C MET A 252 1.91 -11.73 5.50
N ASN A 253 1.05 -12.66 5.09
CA ASN A 253 1.45 -13.93 4.48
C ASN A 253 2.32 -13.77 3.21
N VAL A 254 2.23 -12.62 2.55
CA VAL A 254 3.08 -12.28 1.40
C VAL A 254 4.54 -12.07 1.79
N VAL A 255 4.81 -11.71 3.05
CA VAL A 255 6.15 -11.47 3.60
C VAL A 255 6.85 -12.79 3.94
N THR A 256 6.68 -13.78 3.08
CA THR A 256 7.31 -15.09 3.13
C THR A 256 8.25 -15.26 1.93
N GLY A 257 9.11 -16.27 1.98
CA GLY A 257 9.92 -16.67 0.84
C GLY A 257 11.18 -15.85 0.60
N ILE A 258 11.58 -14.97 1.52
CA ILE A 258 12.91 -14.33 1.49
C ILE A 258 13.97 -15.44 1.54
N THR A 259 14.89 -15.44 0.57
CA THR A 259 15.97 -16.43 0.49
C THR A 259 17.07 -16.07 1.48
N PRO A 260 17.52 -16.99 2.35
CA PRO A 260 18.59 -16.68 3.30
C PRO A 260 19.91 -16.46 2.57
N ARG A 261 20.75 -15.58 3.13
CA ARG A 261 22.16 -15.54 2.78
C ARG A 261 22.80 -16.90 3.10
N HIS A 262 23.70 -17.37 2.25
CA HIS A 262 24.46 -18.60 2.48
C HIS A 262 25.94 -18.28 2.73
N ARG A 263 26.30 -17.91 3.96
CA ARG A 263 27.70 -17.47 4.26
C ARG A 263 28.77 -18.52 3.96
N GLU A 264 28.39 -19.80 3.94
CA GLU A 264 29.28 -20.92 3.60
C GLU A 264 29.67 -20.91 2.10
N ASN A 265 28.83 -20.33 1.24
CA ASN A 265 29.15 -20.12 -0.17
C ASN A 265 30.00 -18.87 -0.29
N THR A 266 31.32 -19.04 -0.30
CA THR A 266 32.27 -17.91 -0.37
C THR A 266 32.32 -17.23 -1.73
N GLU A 267 31.85 -17.88 -2.80
CA GLU A 267 31.84 -17.32 -4.16
C GLU A 267 30.61 -16.44 -4.41
N ASP A 268 29.43 -16.90 -3.98
CA ASP A 268 28.17 -16.15 -4.12
C ASP A 268 27.27 -16.34 -2.88
N PRO A 269 27.59 -15.67 -1.75
CA PRO A 269 26.82 -15.83 -0.51
C PRO A 269 25.40 -15.28 -0.62
N TYR A 270 25.09 -14.50 -1.66
CA TYR A 270 23.77 -13.89 -1.89
C TYR A 270 23.09 -14.45 -3.15
N GLY A 271 23.53 -15.60 -3.66
CA GLY A 271 22.85 -16.29 -4.75
C GLY A 271 21.38 -16.52 -4.41
N GLY A 272 20.46 -16.11 -5.29
CA GLY A 272 19.02 -16.21 -5.05
C GLY A 272 18.42 -15.13 -4.14
N CYS A 273 19.23 -14.26 -3.51
CA CYS A 273 18.76 -13.22 -2.59
C CYS A 273 18.17 -12.01 -3.34
N PHE A 274 16.99 -12.19 -3.93
CA PHE A 274 16.27 -11.12 -4.62
C PHE A 274 14.80 -10.95 -4.17
N ARG A 275 14.29 -11.88 -3.36
CA ARG A 275 12.93 -11.84 -2.79
C ARG A 275 12.92 -11.01 -1.51
N GLY A 276 11.81 -10.35 -1.20
CA GLY A 276 11.68 -9.53 0.00
C GLY A 276 11.37 -8.06 -0.30
N PHE A 277 11.60 -7.20 0.68
CA PHE A 277 11.39 -5.77 0.52
C PHE A 277 12.48 -5.15 -0.34
N ARG A 278 12.05 -4.23 -1.21
CA ARG A 278 12.89 -3.54 -2.18
C ARG A 278 12.46 -2.08 -2.30
N VAL A 279 13.39 -1.24 -2.72
CA VAL A 279 13.12 0.15 -3.12
C VAL A 279 13.53 0.32 -4.57
N PHE A 280 12.87 1.22 -5.30
CA PHE A 280 13.35 1.62 -6.63
C PHE A 280 14.78 2.13 -6.52
N ARG A 281 15.63 1.74 -7.48
CA ARG A 281 16.96 2.32 -7.60
C ARG A 281 16.83 3.68 -8.27
N TYR A 282 16.49 4.70 -7.49
CA TYR A 282 16.18 6.04 -7.98
C TYR A 282 17.33 6.62 -8.82
N PRO A 283 17.09 6.96 -10.11
CA PRO A 283 18.15 7.50 -10.96
C PRO A 283 18.68 8.85 -10.49
N ILE A 284 19.92 9.13 -10.85
CA ILE A 284 20.57 10.43 -10.68
C ILE A 284 20.80 11.11 -12.02
N ALA A 285 20.34 12.36 -12.12
CA ALA A 285 20.62 13.26 -13.22
C ALA A 285 21.90 14.03 -12.88
N GLU A 286 22.95 13.82 -13.65
CA GLU A 286 24.17 14.60 -13.52
C GLU A 286 24.02 15.91 -14.29
N THR A 287 24.53 16.98 -13.71
CA THR A 287 24.41 18.33 -14.24
C THR A 287 25.76 18.98 -14.49
N ASP A 288 25.78 19.96 -15.38
CA ASP A 288 26.89 20.92 -15.43
C ASP A 288 26.76 21.98 -14.32
N SER A 289 27.70 22.93 -14.27
CA SER A 289 27.72 23.99 -13.25
C SER A 289 26.51 24.93 -13.28
N SER A 290 25.70 24.91 -14.34
CA SER A 290 24.47 25.70 -14.44
C SER A 290 23.22 24.94 -13.95
N GLY A 291 23.35 23.64 -13.63
CA GLY A 291 22.22 22.77 -13.31
C GLY A 291 21.58 22.12 -14.54
N LYS A 292 22.16 22.27 -15.73
CA LYS A 292 21.66 21.64 -16.95
C LYS A 292 22.00 20.15 -16.93
N VAL A 293 21.00 19.30 -17.14
CA VAL A 293 21.22 17.84 -17.14
C VAL A 293 22.05 17.41 -18.35
N ILE A 294 23.16 16.72 -18.07
CA ILE A 294 24.09 16.17 -19.07
C ILE A 294 23.86 14.68 -19.32
N ARG A 295 23.51 13.91 -18.26
CA ARG A 295 23.17 12.49 -18.36
C ARG A 295 22.28 12.04 -17.20
N VAL A 296 21.63 10.90 -17.37
CA VAL A 296 20.92 10.19 -16.31
C VAL A 296 21.53 8.79 -16.17
N ARG A 297 21.79 8.36 -14.93
CA ARG A 297 22.29 7.01 -14.62
C ARG A 297 21.63 6.44 -13.37
N ARG A 298 21.81 5.14 -13.14
CA ARG A 298 21.49 4.51 -11.85
C ARG A 298 22.46 4.97 -10.76
N ARG A 299 21.96 5.01 -9.53
CA ARG A 299 22.78 5.19 -8.33
C ARG A 299 23.52 3.90 -7.98
N SER A 300 24.75 4.01 -7.48
CA SER A 300 25.49 2.87 -6.91
C SER A 300 24.83 2.36 -5.62
N ASN A 301 25.31 1.25 -5.08
CA ASN A 301 24.82 0.77 -3.77
C ASN A 301 25.13 1.76 -2.64
N GLU A 302 26.31 2.40 -2.68
CA GLU A 302 26.73 3.42 -1.71
C GLU A 302 25.83 4.66 -1.78
N GLU A 303 25.51 5.13 -2.99
CA GLU A 303 24.57 6.25 -3.17
C GLU A 303 23.15 5.87 -2.75
N MET A 304 22.75 4.60 -2.93
CA MET A 304 21.45 4.10 -2.49
C MET A 304 21.36 3.91 -0.97
N ALA A 305 22.47 3.97 -0.22
CA ALA A 305 22.44 3.94 1.24
C ALA A 305 21.65 5.13 1.82
N GLU A 306 21.64 6.29 1.13
CA GLU A 306 20.80 7.44 1.48
C GLU A 306 19.31 7.03 1.56
N PHE A 307 18.88 6.11 0.69
CA PHE A 307 17.51 5.61 0.55
C PHE A 307 17.30 4.28 1.27
N GLY A 308 18.24 3.87 2.14
CA GLY A 308 18.12 2.68 2.97
C GLY A 308 18.48 1.38 2.26
N TYR A 309 19.34 1.40 1.23
CA TYR A 309 19.90 0.16 0.71
C TYR A 309 20.52 -0.67 1.84
N SER A 310 20.04 -1.91 1.98
CA SER A 310 20.53 -2.85 2.98
C SER A 310 20.19 -4.29 2.58
N THR A 311 21.13 -5.21 2.79
CA THR A 311 20.88 -6.64 2.58
C THR A 311 20.28 -7.34 3.79
N GLU A 312 20.14 -6.65 4.94
CA GLU A 312 19.92 -7.22 6.28
C GLU A 312 18.83 -8.29 6.38
N GLN A 313 17.79 -8.21 5.55
CA GLN A 313 16.71 -9.19 5.52
C GLN A 313 17.23 -10.60 5.19
N TYR A 314 18.28 -10.71 4.38
CA TYR A 314 18.90 -11.98 3.98
C TYR A 314 19.77 -12.56 5.09
N GLU A 315 20.51 -11.72 5.82
CA GLU A 315 21.26 -12.14 7.01
C GLU A 315 20.30 -12.57 8.13
N LYS A 316 19.21 -11.83 8.35
CA LYS A 316 18.18 -12.19 9.34
C LYS A 316 17.45 -13.48 8.98
N MET A 317 17.21 -13.74 7.70
CA MET A 317 16.73 -15.04 7.26
C MET A 317 17.74 -16.16 7.45
N GLU A 318 19.03 -15.92 7.24
CA GLU A 318 20.06 -16.92 7.53
C GLU A 318 20.08 -17.28 9.02
N GLU A 319 20.03 -16.26 9.89
CA GLU A 319 19.93 -16.42 11.34
C GLU A 319 18.71 -17.27 11.72
N LEU A 320 17.52 -16.92 11.20
CA LEU A 320 16.29 -17.67 11.44
C LEU A 320 16.39 -19.14 11.00
N VAL A 321 16.93 -19.39 9.80
CA VAL A 321 17.03 -20.76 9.26
C VAL A 321 18.05 -21.60 10.02
N LYS A 322 19.18 -21.02 10.44
CA LYS A 322 20.25 -21.75 11.15
C LYS A 322 19.95 -21.95 12.64
N GLU A 323 19.36 -20.94 13.28
CA GLU A 323 19.18 -20.91 14.75
C GLU A 323 17.74 -21.21 15.19
N GLY A 324 16.79 -21.23 14.24
CA GLY A 324 15.36 -21.39 14.51
C GLY A 324 14.70 -20.13 15.08
N LYS A 325 15.44 -19.04 15.21
CA LYS A 325 15.01 -17.77 15.80
C LYS A 325 15.92 -16.62 15.36
N ILE A 326 15.45 -15.40 15.53
CA ILE A 326 16.22 -14.17 15.32
C ILE A 326 16.40 -13.48 16.67
N GLN A 327 17.62 -13.12 17.01
CA GLN A 327 17.96 -12.32 18.19
C GLN A 327 18.14 -10.86 17.81
N GLU A 328 17.44 -9.96 18.52
CA GLU A 328 17.62 -8.52 18.36
C GLU A 328 17.21 -7.78 19.63
N GLN A 329 18.07 -6.86 20.11
CA GLN A 329 17.83 -6.06 21.32
C GLN A 329 17.48 -6.90 22.58
N GLY A 330 18.05 -8.11 22.69
CA GLY A 330 17.77 -9.04 23.79
C GLY A 330 16.42 -9.77 23.69
N LEU A 331 15.69 -9.58 22.59
CA LEU A 331 14.45 -10.27 22.28
C LEU A 331 14.69 -11.40 21.27
N SER A 332 13.78 -12.37 21.28
CA SER A 332 13.84 -13.55 20.43
C SER A 332 12.58 -13.64 19.57
N PHE A 333 12.75 -13.63 18.25
CA PHE A 333 11.65 -13.71 17.28
C PHE A 333 11.67 -15.06 16.57
N GLY A 334 10.54 -15.75 16.53
CA GLY A 334 10.37 -17.04 15.85
C GLY A 334 10.08 -16.94 14.37
N SER A 335 9.88 -15.73 13.84
CA SER A 335 9.62 -15.50 12.41
C SER A 335 10.08 -14.11 11.96
N MET A 336 10.23 -13.93 10.65
CA MET A 336 10.47 -12.61 10.05
C MET A 336 9.29 -11.66 10.28
N HIS A 337 8.05 -12.16 10.27
CA HIS A 337 6.87 -11.33 10.51
C HIS A 337 6.92 -10.64 11.87
N GLN A 338 7.35 -11.36 12.90
CA GLN A 338 7.50 -10.79 14.25
C GLN A 338 8.61 -9.74 14.29
N LEU A 339 9.76 -10.01 13.66
CA LEU A 339 10.86 -9.04 13.55
C LEU A 339 10.43 -7.77 12.81
N ILE A 340 9.72 -7.91 11.69
CA ILE A 340 9.30 -6.78 10.87
C ILE A 340 8.30 -5.93 11.64
N ARG A 341 7.28 -6.54 12.26
CA ARG A 341 6.35 -5.81 13.12
C ARG A 341 7.07 -5.11 14.26
N PHE A 342 8.04 -5.78 14.91
CA PHE A 342 8.85 -5.17 15.95
C PHE A 342 9.54 -3.89 15.49
N ARG A 343 10.24 -3.94 14.35
CA ARG A 343 11.01 -2.80 13.84
C ARG A 343 10.13 -1.68 13.32
N LEU A 344 8.96 -2.00 12.76
CA LEU A 344 8.04 -1.03 12.18
C LEU A 344 6.99 -0.51 13.17
N HIS A 345 6.91 -1.09 14.37
CA HIS A 345 6.00 -0.63 15.41
C HIS A 345 6.37 0.78 15.87
N THR A 346 5.37 1.67 15.92
CA THR A 346 5.55 3.06 16.33
C THR A 346 4.72 3.43 17.56
N GLU A 347 3.71 2.63 17.91
CA GLU A 347 2.98 2.84 19.17
C GLU A 347 3.81 2.39 20.38
N GLN A 348 3.42 2.89 21.55
CA GLN A 348 4.01 2.44 22.81
C GLN A 348 3.31 1.20 23.37
N SER A 349 2.06 0.97 22.98
CA SER A 349 1.23 -0.12 23.48
C SER A 349 0.16 -0.54 22.47
N ILE A 350 -0.13 -1.83 22.38
CA ILE A 350 -1.16 -2.45 21.55
C ILE A 350 -2.43 -2.63 22.40
N PRO A 351 -3.52 -1.88 22.13
CA PRO A 351 -4.73 -1.88 22.95
C PRO A 351 -5.69 -3.00 22.55
N VAL A 352 -5.40 -4.23 22.99
CA VAL A 352 -6.06 -5.46 22.51
C VAL A 352 -7.58 -5.48 22.70
N THR A 353 -8.11 -4.91 23.78
CA THR A 353 -9.57 -4.82 24.00
C THR A 353 -10.22 -3.77 23.11
N LYS A 354 -9.57 -2.60 22.95
CA LYS A 354 -10.06 -1.52 22.07
C LYS A 354 -10.07 -1.95 20.60
N MET A 355 -9.17 -2.85 20.18
CA MET A 355 -9.21 -3.45 18.83
C MET A 355 -10.51 -4.23 18.60
N ILE A 356 -10.95 -5.02 19.57
CA ILE A 356 -12.22 -5.78 19.52
C ILE A 356 -13.42 -4.82 19.45
N GLU A 357 -13.42 -3.78 20.28
CA GLU A 357 -14.49 -2.78 20.31
C GLU A 357 -14.57 -1.97 19.01
N ALA A 358 -13.41 -1.53 18.49
CA ALA A 358 -13.32 -0.80 17.24
C ALA A 358 -13.81 -1.63 16.05
N TYR A 359 -13.41 -2.91 15.98
CA TYR A 359 -13.93 -3.83 14.96
C TYR A 359 -15.44 -3.99 15.08
N ALA A 360 -15.97 -4.23 16.29
CA ALA A 360 -17.41 -4.41 16.50
C ALA A 360 -18.21 -3.16 16.08
N LEU A 361 -17.70 -1.96 16.35
CA LEU A 361 -18.33 -0.72 15.90
C LEU A 361 -18.31 -0.58 14.38
N LYS A 362 -17.16 -0.82 13.74
CA LYS A 362 -17.03 -0.82 12.27
C LYS A 362 -17.98 -1.83 11.62
N ALA A 363 -18.00 -3.06 12.13
CA ALA A 363 -18.87 -4.13 11.65
C ALA A 363 -20.36 -3.75 11.75
N LYS A 364 -20.76 -3.15 12.88
CA LYS A 364 -22.12 -2.64 13.09
C LYS A 364 -22.51 -1.61 12.02
N GLU A 365 -21.64 -0.64 11.74
CA GLU A 365 -21.89 0.40 10.74
C GLU A 365 -22.00 -0.19 9.33
N GLN A 366 -21.08 -1.09 8.95
CA GLN A 366 -21.12 -1.78 7.66
C GLN A 366 -22.42 -2.57 7.45
N LEU A 367 -22.84 -3.33 8.47
CA LEU A 367 -24.04 -4.14 8.38
C LEU A 367 -25.32 -3.30 8.35
N LYS A 368 -25.33 -2.13 9.00
CA LYS A 368 -26.45 -1.19 8.89
C LYS A 368 -26.57 -0.64 7.46
N LEU A 369 -25.46 -0.20 6.87
CA LEU A 369 -25.43 0.27 5.49
C LEU A 369 -25.85 -0.84 4.51
N ARG A 370 -25.44 -2.08 4.80
CA ARG A 370 -25.87 -3.26 4.05
C ARG A 370 -27.38 -3.48 4.15
N ASP A 371 -27.98 -3.40 5.34
CA ASP A 371 -29.44 -3.55 5.49
C ASP A 371 -30.17 -2.48 4.66
N ASP A 372 -29.78 -1.21 4.80
CA ASP A 372 -30.36 -0.10 4.02
C ASP A 372 -30.30 -0.38 2.50
N ALA A 373 -29.16 -0.90 2.01
CA ALA A 373 -28.99 -1.28 0.60
C ALA A 373 -29.89 -2.45 0.19
N VAL A 374 -30.03 -3.47 1.03
CA VAL A 374 -30.91 -4.63 0.76
C VAL A 374 -32.38 -4.20 0.75
N GLN A 375 -32.81 -3.32 1.66
CA GLN A 375 -34.18 -2.80 1.66
C GLN A 375 -34.47 -1.99 0.38
N ALA A 376 -33.51 -1.18 -0.07
CA ALA A 376 -33.62 -0.46 -1.34
C ALA A 376 -33.71 -1.43 -2.55
N ALA A 377 -32.87 -2.47 -2.57
CA ALA A 377 -32.92 -3.52 -3.59
C ALA A 377 -34.27 -4.26 -3.60
N TRP A 378 -34.81 -4.58 -2.43
CA TRP A 378 -36.10 -5.26 -2.31
C TRP A 378 -37.26 -4.38 -2.79
N ALA A 379 -37.26 -3.10 -2.44
CA ALA A 379 -38.23 -2.14 -2.96
C ALA A 379 -38.17 -2.03 -4.50
N ASP A 380 -36.97 -2.02 -5.08
CA ASP A 380 -36.79 -2.05 -6.53
C ASP A 380 -37.31 -3.35 -7.15
N VAL A 381 -37.07 -4.50 -6.53
CA VAL A 381 -37.61 -5.80 -6.98
C VAL A 381 -39.14 -5.81 -6.97
N GLN A 382 -39.76 -5.25 -5.93
CA GLN A 382 -41.22 -5.15 -5.85
C GLN A 382 -41.81 -4.25 -6.94
N ALA A 383 -41.11 -3.16 -7.29
CA ALA A 383 -41.56 -2.21 -8.32
C ALA A 383 -41.28 -2.68 -9.75
N ASN A 384 -40.12 -3.29 -9.99
CA ASN A 384 -39.55 -3.50 -11.32
C ASN A 384 -39.31 -4.99 -11.66
N GLY A 385 -39.72 -5.91 -10.78
CA GLY A 385 -39.50 -7.35 -10.92
C GLY A 385 -38.07 -7.77 -10.56
N PRO A 386 -37.73 -9.07 -10.72
CA PRO A 386 -36.43 -9.61 -10.33
C PRO A 386 -35.24 -8.86 -10.96
N ILE A 387 -34.15 -8.74 -10.21
CA ILE A 387 -32.87 -8.24 -10.72
C ILE A 387 -32.16 -9.42 -11.40
N GLU A 388 -31.83 -9.27 -12.68
CA GLU A 388 -31.16 -10.31 -13.45
C GLU A 388 -29.70 -10.45 -13.01
N PHE A 389 -29.26 -11.70 -12.78
CA PHE A 389 -27.87 -12.00 -12.50
C PHE A 389 -27.01 -11.71 -13.75
N PRO A 390 -25.85 -11.06 -13.63
CA PRO A 390 -25.04 -10.62 -14.76
C PRO A 390 -24.21 -11.78 -15.35
N ASP A 391 -24.88 -12.80 -15.91
CA ASP A 391 -24.24 -13.91 -16.63
C ASP A 391 -23.96 -13.53 -18.10
N ARG A 392 -23.07 -12.56 -18.30
CA ARG A 392 -22.69 -12.06 -19.64
C ARG A 392 -21.32 -12.55 -20.11
N GLY A 393 -20.84 -13.67 -19.54
CA GLY A 393 -19.55 -14.27 -19.86
C GLY A 393 -18.39 -13.67 -19.06
N ALA A 394 -17.16 -14.12 -19.37
CA ALA A 394 -15.97 -13.88 -18.56
C ALA A 394 -15.64 -12.38 -18.37
N GLU A 395 -16.05 -11.51 -19.30
CA GLU A 395 -15.80 -10.07 -19.25
C GLU A 395 -16.52 -9.33 -18.13
N TRP A 396 -17.50 -9.97 -17.48
CA TRP A 396 -18.30 -9.39 -16.41
C TRP A 396 -17.92 -9.98 -15.06
N ASN A 397 -17.53 -9.10 -14.14
CA ASN A 397 -17.33 -9.45 -12.73
C ASN A 397 -18.57 -9.03 -11.95
N ILE A 398 -19.13 -9.95 -11.15
CA ILE A 398 -20.31 -9.70 -10.32
C ILE A 398 -20.15 -8.51 -9.35
N TYR A 399 -18.92 -8.12 -9.04
CA TYR A 399 -18.60 -6.97 -8.20
C TYR A 399 -18.58 -5.63 -8.96
N THR A 400 -18.47 -5.66 -10.29
CA THR A 400 -18.35 -4.45 -11.13
C THR A 400 -19.39 -4.40 -12.25
N ALA A 401 -20.31 -5.36 -12.28
CA ALA A 401 -21.38 -5.40 -13.27
C ALA A 401 -22.26 -4.16 -13.08
N GLY A 402 -22.57 -3.45 -14.17
CA GLY A 402 -23.41 -2.24 -14.14
C GLY A 402 -24.92 -2.54 -14.10
N GLY A 403 -25.72 -1.51 -14.35
CA GLY A 403 -27.18 -1.63 -14.41
C GLY A 403 -27.82 -1.92 -13.05
N ARG A 404 -29.03 -2.51 -13.06
CA ARG A 404 -29.76 -2.83 -11.82
C ARG A 404 -28.96 -3.74 -10.87
N TRP A 405 -28.19 -4.69 -11.40
CA TRP A 405 -27.30 -5.50 -10.56
C TRP A 405 -26.28 -4.63 -9.84
N GLY A 406 -25.51 -3.81 -10.58
CA GLY A 406 -24.49 -2.94 -9.97
C GLY A 406 -25.03 -1.94 -8.96
N SER A 407 -26.27 -1.49 -9.13
CA SER A 407 -26.89 -0.55 -8.20
C SER A 407 -27.37 -1.18 -6.89
N TYR A 408 -27.66 -2.48 -6.87
CA TYR A 408 -28.41 -3.12 -5.78
C TYR A 408 -27.79 -4.40 -5.22
N ALA A 409 -26.82 -5.02 -5.90
CA ALA A 409 -26.18 -6.24 -5.42
C ALA A 409 -25.27 -5.97 -4.21
N SER A 410 -25.30 -6.89 -3.24
CA SER A 410 -24.50 -6.79 -2.00
C SER A 410 -23.18 -7.57 -2.06
N ALA A 411 -22.93 -8.32 -3.14
CA ALA A 411 -21.85 -9.30 -3.24
C ALA A 411 -20.45 -8.75 -2.88
N LEU A 412 -20.14 -7.52 -3.28
CA LEU A 412 -18.86 -6.87 -2.95
C LEU A 412 -18.79 -6.58 -1.45
N THR A 413 -19.78 -5.86 -0.92
CA THR A 413 -19.90 -5.52 0.51
C THR A 413 -19.83 -6.76 1.41
N ASP A 414 -20.49 -7.85 1.01
CA ASP A 414 -20.48 -9.12 1.75
C ASP A 414 -19.11 -9.77 1.76
N THR A 415 -18.38 -9.67 0.65
CA THR A 415 -17.00 -10.18 0.55
C THR A 415 -16.04 -9.30 1.38
N GLU A 416 -16.19 -7.98 1.31
CA GLU A 416 -15.41 -7.01 2.09
C GLU A 416 -15.62 -7.23 3.60
N PHE A 417 -16.86 -7.43 4.05
CA PHE A 417 -17.18 -7.70 5.45
C PHE A 417 -16.49 -8.97 5.98
N ARG A 418 -16.48 -10.04 5.19
CA ARG A 418 -15.78 -11.29 5.55
C ARG A 418 -14.27 -11.09 5.60
N ALA A 419 -13.69 -10.39 4.63
CA ALA A 419 -12.28 -10.08 4.62
C ALA A 419 -11.88 -9.26 5.86
N ASP A 420 -12.65 -8.23 6.18
CA ASP A 420 -12.48 -7.40 7.39
C ASP A 420 -12.53 -8.25 8.68
N TYR A 421 -13.42 -9.25 8.74
CA TYR A 421 -13.48 -10.17 9.88
C TYR A 421 -12.20 -11.01 10.02
N PHE A 422 -11.67 -11.53 8.92
CA PHE A 422 -10.41 -12.30 8.95
C PHE A 422 -9.21 -11.42 9.30
N ASP A 423 -9.13 -10.22 8.74
CA ASP A 423 -8.08 -9.26 9.06
C ASP A 423 -8.09 -8.94 10.56
N PHE A 424 -9.27 -8.69 11.15
CA PHE A 424 -9.42 -8.51 12.60
C PHE A 424 -8.91 -9.70 13.42
N LEU A 425 -9.25 -10.94 13.02
CA LEU A 425 -8.77 -12.13 13.72
C LEU A 425 -7.24 -12.29 13.61
N GLU A 426 -6.65 -12.01 12.44
CA GLU A 426 -5.20 -12.04 12.22
C GLU A 426 -4.48 -11.00 13.09
N GLU A 427 -5.06 -9.81 13.26
CA GLU A 427 -4.53 -8.76 14.13
C GLU A 427 -4.54 -9.18 15.61
N ILE A 428 -5.62 -9.81 16.08
CA ILE A 428 -5.70 -10.33 17.45
C ILE A 428 -4.72 -11.48 17.69
N ASP A 429 -4.62 -12.43 16.75
CA ASP A 429 -3.66 -13.55 16.84
C ASP A 429 -2.21 -13.03 16.90
N THR A 430 -1.90 -12.04 16.06
CA THR A 430 -0.62 -11.34 16.08
C THR A 430 -0.36 -10.66 17.42
N ALA A 431 -1.36 -9.98 17.99
CA ALA A 431 -1.23 -9.32 19.28
C ALA A 431 -0.89 -10.32 20.40
N ILE A 432 -1.50 -11.51 20.40
CA ILE A 432 -1.25 -12.54 21.42
C ILE A 432 0.23 -12.94 21.47
N GLN A 433 0.89 -13.04 20.31
CA GLN A 433 2.30 -13.44 20.23
C GLN A 433 3.25 -12.47 20.95
N TRP A 434 2.85 -11.21 21.13
CA TRP A 434 3.65 -10.23 21.87
C TRP A 434 3.75 -10.51 23.36
N LEU A 435 2.85 -11.32 23.93
CA LEU A 435 2.92 -11.66 25.36
C LEU A 435 4.25 -12.34 25.71
N ASP A 436 4.69 -13.28 24.87
CA ASP A 436 5.92 -14.05 25.09
C ASP A 436 7.18 -13.27 24.69
N ILE A 437 7.06 -12.36 23.71
CA ILE A 437 8.19 -11.59 23.19
C ILE A 437 8.46 -10.36 24.09
N ARG A 438 7.43 -9.57 24.35
CA ARG A 438 7.51 -8.31 25.09
C ARG A 438 6.14 -7.93 25.66
N SER A 439 5.73 -8.62 26.74
CA SER A 439 4.44 -8.42 27.40
C SER A 439 4.11 -6.96 27.75
N GLY A 440 5.12 -6.13 28.03
CA GLY A 440 4.95 -4.70 28.28
C GLY A 440 4.42 -3.87 27.10
N LEU A 441 4.39 -4.42 25.88
CA LEU A 441 3.73 -3.78 24.74
C LEU A 441 2.21 -3.97 24.75
N LEU A 442 1.66 -4.92 25.51
CA LEU A 442 0.23 -5.18 25.51
C LEU A 442 -0.48 -4.30 26.54
N ASP A 443 -1.42 -3.48 26.09
CA ASP A 443 -2.37 -2.83 26.98
C ASP A 443 -3.53 -3.80 27.29
N LEU A 444 -3.43 -4.43 28.45
CA LEU A 444 -4.40 -5.39 28.98
C LEU A 444 -5.51 -4.71 29.80
N GLU A 445 -5.77 -3.41 29.61
CA GLU A 445 -6.95 -2.73 30.18
C GLU A 445 -8.25 -3.45 29.76
N GLY A 446 -9.18 -3.61 30.71
CA GLY A 446 -10.43 -4.34 30.51
C GLY A 446 -10.34 -5.86 30.69
N LEU A 447 -9.13 -6.43 30.82
CA LEU A 447 -8.91 -7.85 31.09
C LEU A 447 -8.51 -8.11 32.55
N ASN A 448 -8.80 -9.31 33.05
CA ASN A 448 -8.28 -9.74 34.36
C ASN A 448 -6.81 -10.13 34.25
N ARG A 449 -5.91 -9.15 34.43
CA ARG A 449 -4.46 -9.33 34.32
C ARG A 449 -3.90 -10.42 35.23
N ASN A 450 -4.52 -10.65 36.40
CA ASN A 450 -4.09 -11.68 37.36
C ASN A 450 -4.42 -13.11 36.90
N ALA A 451 -5.19 -13.26 35.81
CA ALA A 451 -5.55 -14.54 35.22
C ALA A 451 -4.77 -14.84 33.93
N ILE A 452 -3.85 -13.96 33.51
CA ILE A 452 -3.11 -14.09 32.24
C ILE A 452 -1.66 -14.41 32.56
N TRP A 453 -1.27 -15.68 32.43
CA TRP A 453 0.09 -16.17 32.69
C TRP A 453 0.76 -16.73 31.45
N SER A 454 -0.03 -17.04 30.43
CA SER A 454 0.40 -17.65 29.18
C SER A 454 -0.35 -17.08 27.99
N THR A 455 0.16 -17.34 26.78
CA THR A 455 -0.53 -17.02 25.53
C THR A 455 -1.91 -17.66 25.48
N SER A 456 -2.05 -18.90 25.98
CA SER A 456 -3.35 -19.58 26.07
C SER A 456 -4.35 -18.84 26.95
N ASP A 457 -3.92 -18.31 28.10
CA ASP A 457 -4.79 -17.53 28.98
C ASP A 457 -5.23 -16.22 28.32
N LEU A 458 -4.31 -15.54 27.64
CA LEU A 458 -4.63 -14.32 26.88
C LEU A 458 -5.60 -14.61 25.74
N THR A 459 -5.40 -15.70 24.99
CA THR A 459 -6.34 -16.14 23.95
C THR A 459 -7.73 -16.36 24.53
N TRP A 460 -7.85 -17.07 25.67
CA TRP A 460 -9.14 -17.29 26.33
C TRP A 460 -9.80 -16.01 26.82
N ALA A 461 -9.01 -15.09 27.38
CA ALA A 461 -9.50 -13.78 27.83
C ALA A 461 -10.04 -12.97 26.65
N LEU A 462 -9.28 -12.87 25.55
CA LEU A 462 -9.67 -12.13 24.34
C LEU A 462 -10.87 -12.78 23.63
N LEU A 463 -10.94 -14.11 23.57
CA LEU A 463 -12.11 -14.82 23.03
C LEU A 463 -13.37 -14.53 23.87
N SER A 464 -13.24 -14.52 25.19
CA SER A 464 -14.35 -14.22 26.09
C SER A 464 -14.81 -12.77 25.93
N GLU A 465 -13.86 -11.85 25.79
CA GLU A 465 -14.14 -10.44 25.56
C GLU A 465 -14.80 -10.19 24.20
N LYS A 466 -14.30 -10.81 23.12
CA LYS A 466 -14.93 -10.81 21.80
C LYS A 466 -16.37 -11.29 21.88
N LYS A 467 -16.63 -12.42 22.54
CA LYS A 467 -17.99 -12.94 22.74
C LYS A 467 -18.89 -11.96 23.50
N ARG A 468 -18.36 -11.29 24.52
CA ARG A 468 -19.10 -10.28 25.30
C ARG A 468 -19.46 -9.09 24.42
N VAL A 469 -18.48 -8.49 23.75
CA VAL A 469 -18.66 -7.33 22.86
C VAL A 469 -19.63 -7.70 21.73
N PHE A 470 -19.45 -8.84 21.07
CA PHE A 470 -20.27 -9.24 19.92
C PHE A 470 -21.74 -9.50 20.31
N ARG A 471 -22.01 -10.01 21.52
CA ARG A 471 -23.38 -10.18 22.03
C ARG A 471 -24.05 -8.85 22.37
N ASN A 472 -23.28 -7.87 22.81
CA ASN A 472 -23.80 -6.56 23.22
C ASN A 472 -23.90 -5.57 22.05
N THR A 473 -23.22 -5.86 20.95
CA THR A 473 -23.29 -5.07 19.72
C THR A 473 -24.36 -5.66 18.81
N SER A 474 -25.52 -4.99 18.75
CA SER A 474 -26.62 -5.37 17.86
C SER A 474 -26.92 -4.30 16.82
N ILE A 475 -27.46 -4.78 15.71
CA ILE A 475 -28.08 -4.00 14.65
C ILE A 475 -29.56 -4.35 14.59
N ASP A 476 -30.38 -3.37 14.21
CA ASP A 476 -31.76 -3.62 13.83
C ASP A 476 -31.79 -3.92 12.33
N VAL A 477 -32.45 -5.02 11.96
CA VAL A 477 -32.57 -5.48 10.57
C VAL A 477 -34.04 -5.67 10.25
N THR A 478 -34.46 -5.29 9.05
CA THR A 478 -35.84 -5.52 8.59
C THR A 478 -35.95 -6.86 7.87
N ASP A 479 -36.79 -7.75 8.37
CA ASP A 479 -36.98 -9.08 7.80
C ASP A 479 -37.83 -9.07 6.52
N SER A 480 -38.00 -10.24 5.89
CA SER A 480 -38.79 -10.37 4.66
C SER A 480 -40.29 -10.06 4.82
N LYS A 481 -40.79 -9.93 6.05
CA LYS A 481 -42.16 -9.55 6.37
C LYS A 481 -42.28 -8.05 6.66
N GLY A 482 -41.17 -7.31 6.67
CA GLY A 482 -41.12 -5.90 7.04
C GLY A 482 -41.06 -5.66 8.55
N GLU A 483 -40.81 -6.70 9.36
CA GLU A 483 -40.68 -6.58 10.81
C GLU A 483 -39.23 -6.29 11.20
N THR A 484 -39.02 -5.32 12.09
CA THR A 484 -37.69 -5.01 12.63
C THR A 484 -37.30 -6.02 13.70
N THR A 485 -36.17 -6.70 13.50
CA THR A 485 -35.57 -7.64 14.45
C THR A 485 -34.15 -7.23 14.79
N ALA A 486 -33.79 -7.27 16.08
CA ALA A 486 -32.42 -7.02 16.52
C ALA A 486 -31.57 -8.29 16.34
N LEU A 487 -30.44 -8.17 15.63
CA LEU A 487 -29.42 -9.21 15.48
C LEU A 487 -28.11 -8.74 16.12
N SER A 488 -27.55 -9.56 17.01
CA SER A 488 -26.22 -9.30 17.56
C SER A 488 -25.13 -9.70 16.56
N LEU A 489 -23.92 -9.13 16.69
CA LEU A 489 -22.77 -9.61 15.92
C LEU A 489 -22.45 -11.07 16.21
N ALA A 490 -22.79 -11.58 17.41
CA ALA A 490 -22.63 -12.99 17.73
C ALA A 490 -23.59 -13.88 16.91
N ASP A 491 -24.83 -13.42 16.67
CA ASP A 491 -25.77 -14.14 15.80
C ASP A 491 -25.27 -14.16 14.36
N ILE A 492 -24.77 -13.01 13.89
CA ILE A 492 -24.25 -12.81 12.53
C ILE A 492 -22.99 -13.65 12.30
N GLU A 493 -22.08 -13.71 13.27
CA GLU A 493 -20.85 -14.52 13.20
C GLU A 493 -21.16 -16.00 12.92
N THR A 494 -22.19 -16.56 13.57
CA THR A 494 -22.58 -17.98 13.34
C THR A 494 -23.07 -18.25 11.93
N ARG A 495 -23.46 -17.21 11.19
CA ARG A 495 -24.05 -17.26 9.86
C ARG A 495 -23.24 -16.48 8.84
N LEU A 496 -21.98 -16.14 9.13
CA LEU A 496 -21.16 -15.23 8.31
C LEU A 496 -21.10 -15.64 6.83
N TYR A 497 -21.13 -16.94 6.54
CA TYR A 497 -21.14 -17.49 5.19
C TYR A 497 -22.53 -17.74 4.61
N GLU A 498 -23.57 -17.71 5.44
CA GLU A 498 -24.98 -17.75 5.01
C GLU A 498 -25.49 -16.36 4.63
N LEU A 499 -24.77 -15.30 5.01
CA LEU A 499 -25.02 -13.93 4.54
C LEU A 499 -24.69 -13.83 3.04
N SER A 500 -25.66 -14.03 2.17
CA SER A 500 -25.50 -13.76 0.73
C SER A 500 -26.82 -13.23 0.20
N PHE A 501 -26.79 -12.05 -0.41
CA PHE A 501 -27.91 -11.50 -1.16
C PHE A 501 -27.51 -11.20 -2.61
#